data_AF-A0A7C2L341-F1
#
_entry.id   AF-A0A7C2L341-F1
#
_cell.length_a   1.000
_cell.length_b   1.000
_cell.length_c   1.000
_cell.angle_alpha   90.00
_cell.angle_beta   90.00
_cell.angle_gamma   90.00
#
_symmetry.space_group_name_H-M   'P 1'
#
loop_
_entity.id
_entity.type
_entity.pdbx_description
1 polymer ?
#
loop_
_entity_poly.entity_id
_entity_poly.type
_entity_poly.pdbx_seq_one_letter_code
_entity_poly.pdbx_strand_id
1 'polypeptide(L)' 'DILIVADMLPRDRKRLYGEILERAIDVYGLPWDAPVELHITDKKRAEEYLKGGKHERIEISAK' A
#
# COMPACT_ATOMS: atom_id res chain seq x y z
N ASP A 1 -3.28 3.11 -8.21
CA ASP A 1 -3.80 2.31 -7.08
C ASP A 1 -2.65 1.73 -6.28
N ILE A 2 -2.74 1.79 -4.96
CA ILE A 2 -1.80 1.22 -4.00
C ILE A 2 -2.49 0.03 -3.33
N LEU A 3 -1.93 -1.16 -3.50
CA LEU A 3 -2.39 -2.38 -2.82
C LEU A 3 -1.53 -2.65 -1.58
N ILE A 4 -2.18 -2.69 -0.42
CA ILE A 4 -1.58 -3.08 0.85
C ILE A 4 -2.03 -4.51 1.16
N VAL A 5 -1.04 -5.37 1.37
CA VAL A 5 -1.26 -6.75 1.77
C VAL A 5 -0.80 -6.90 3.22
N ALA A 6 -1.73 -7.19 4.12
CA ALA A 6 -1.42 -7.35 5.54
C ALA A 6 -2.27 -8.46 6.16
N ASP A 7 -1.63 -9.38 6.90
CA ASP A 7 -2.32 -10.45 7.64
C ASP A 7 -3.04 -9.91 8.89
N MET A 8 -2.53 -8.81 9.46
CA MET A 8 -3.17 -8.06 10.54
C MET A 8 -3.00 -6.58 10.28
N LEU A 9 -4.11 -5.84 10.34
CA LEU A 9 -4.08 -4.39 10.27
C LEU A 9 -3.84 -3.79 11.65
N PRO A 10 -2.95 -2.81 11.78
CA PRO A 10 -2.87 -2.02 12.99
C PRO A 10 -4.23 -1.35 13.23
N ARG A 11 -4.59 -1.25 14.52
CA ARG A 11 -5.83 -0.60 14.95
C ARG A 11 -5.93 0.83 14.39
N ASP A 12 -4.78 1.47 14.21
CA ASP A 12 -4.63 2.83 13.72
C ASP A 12 -4.36 2.89 12.21
N ARG A 13 -5.41 2.57 11.43
CA ARG A 13 -5.36 2.53 9.97
C ARG A 13 -4.95 3.85 9.34
N LYS A 14 -5.26 4.99 9.97
CA LYS A 14 -4.89 6.33 9.47
C LYS A 14 -3.40 6.57 9.50
N ARG A 15 -2.71 6.12 10.55
CA ARG A 15 -1.25 6.25 10.65
C ARG A 15 -0.55 5.40 9.59
N LEU A 16 -0.97 4.13 9.45
CA LEU A 16 -0.44 3.24 8.42
C LEU A 16 -0.65 3.83 7.01
N TYR A 17 -1.80 4.45 6.77
CA TYR A 17 -2.09 5.13 5.51
C TYR A 17 -1.06 6.22 5.21
N GLY A 18 -0.79 7.10 6.18
CA GLY A 18 0.19 8.16 6.05
C GLY A 18 1.60 7.63 5.76
N GLU A 19 2.04 6.63 6.51
CA GLU A 19 3.37 6.02 6.34
C GLU A 19 3.53 5.37 4.95
N ILE A 20 2.48 4.75 4.41
CA ILE A 20 2.49 4.15 3.08
C ILE A 20 2.55 5.21 1.97
N LEU A 21 1.75 6.25 2.11
CA LEU A 21 1.73 7.34 1.14
C LEU A 21 3.04 8.12 1.11
N GLU A 22 3.56 8.48 2.28
CA GLU A 22 4.86 9.15 2.42
C GLU A 22 5.96 8.33 1.75
N ARG A 23 6.02 7.03 2.03
CA ARG A 23 7.03 6.15 1.43
C ARG A 23 6.83 5.96 -0.08
N ALA A 24 5.59 5.91 -0.56
CA ALA A 24 5.32 5.83 -1.99
C ALA A 24 5.72 7.12 -2.73
N ILE A 25 5.50 8.28 -2.10
CA ILE A 25 5.96 9.59 -2.59
C ILE A 25 7.49 9.63 -2.63
N ASP A 26 8.17 9.21 -1.57
CA ASP A 26 9.63 9.24 -1.50
C ASP A 26 10.28 8.29 -2.51
N VAL A 27 9.75 7.07 -2.66
CA VAL A 27 10.36 6.04 -3.52
C VAL A 27 10.03 6.28 -5.00
N TYR A 28 8.80 6.69 -5.32
CA TYR A 28 8.32 6.77 -6.69
C TYR A 28 8.11 8.20 -7.19
N GLY A 29 8.38 9.21 -6.36
CA GLY A 29 8.17 10.61 -6.72
C GLY A 29 6.71 10.96 -6.97
N LEU A 30 5.77 10.26 -6.31
CA LEU A 30 4.35 10.52 -6.52
C LEU A 30 3.99 11.94 -6.08
N PRO A 31 3.14 12.66 -6.85
CA PRO A 31 2.62 13.95 -6.42
C PRO A 31 1.77 13.80 -5.14
N TRP A 32 1.91 14.76 -4.21
CA TRP A 32 1.11 14.81 -2.97
C TRP A 32 -0.41 14.92 -3.23
N ASP A 33 -0.79 15.44 -4.39
CA ASP A 33 -2.17 15.63 -4.84
C ASP A 33 -2.64 14.53 -5.80
N ALA A 34 -1.83 13.50 -6.05
CA ALA A 34 -2.21 12.41 -6.93
C ALA A 34 -3.42 11.64 -6.35
N PRO A 35 -4.48 11.41 -7.14
CA PRO A 35 -5.59 10.58 -6.71
C PRO A 35 -5.09 9.13 -6.57
N VAL A 36 -4.87 8.69 -5.32
CA VAL A 36 -4.46 7.33 -5.00
C VAL A 36 -5.63 6.55 -4.42
N GLU A 37 -6.01 5.45 -5.07
CA GLU A 37 -6.92 4.47 -4.49
C GLU A 37 -6.13 3.46 -3.67
N LEU A 38 -6.60 3.16 -2.46
CA LEU A 38 -5.94 2.26 -1.54
C LEU A 38 -6.78 1.01 -1.33
N HIS A 39 -6.20 -0.15 -1.64
CA HIS A 39 -6.81 -1.44 -1.36
C HIS A 39 -6.09 -2.11 -0.19
N ILE A 40 -6.85 -2.58 0.79
CA ILE A 40 -6.31 -3.37 1.90
C ILE A 40 -6.89 -4.77 1.79
N THR A 41 -6.03 -5.77 1.66
CA THR A 41 -6.47 -7.13 1.42
C THR A 41 -5.57 -8.17 2.08
N ASP A 42 -6.08 -9.38 2.26
CA ASP A 42 -5.31 -10.52 2.76
C ASP A 42 -4.39 -11.08 1.68
N LYS A 43 -3.40 -11.89 2.08
CA LYS A 43 -2.43 -12.46 1.14
C LYS A 43 -3.07 -13.26 0.00
N LYS A 44 -4.16 -13.99 0.27
CA LYS A 44 -4.83 -14.84 -0.72
C LYS A 44 -5.55 -14.00 -1.78
N ARG A 45 -6.24 -12.93 -1.38
CA ARG A 45 -6.89 -12.00 -2.31
C ARG A 45 -5.88 -11.14 -3.04
N ALA A 46 -4.76 -10.78 -2.40
CA ALA A 46 -3.70 -10.05 -3.06
C ALA A 46 -3.15 -10.80 -4.29
N GLU A 47 -3.00 -12.11 -4.21
CA GLU A 47 -2.57 -12.93 -5.35
C GLU A 47 -3.49 -12.76 -6.57
N GLU A 48 -4.78 -12.49 -6.38
CA GLU A 48 -5.70 -12.21 -7.48
C GLU A 48 -5.46 -10.84 -8.11
N TYR A 49 -5.19 -9.81 -7.31
CA TYR A 49 -4.83 -8.48 -7.81
C TYR A 49 -3.49 -8.46 -8.56
N LEU A 50 -2.52 -9.26 -8.10
CA LEU A 50 -1.17 -9.28 -8.67
C LEU A 50 -1.05 -10.13 -9.95
N LYS A 51 -2.04 -10.98 -10.25
CA LYS A 51 -2.02 -11.85 -11.44
C LYS A 51 -2.07 -11.12 -12.79
N GLY A 52 -2.49 -9.85 -12.82
CA GLY A 52 -2.86 -9.16 -14.06
C GLY A 52 -1.93 -8.03 -14.54
N GLY A 53 -0.90 -7.64 -13.78
CA GLY A 53 -0.16 -6.42 -14.11
C GLY A 53 1.23 -6.29 -13.49
N LYS A 54 1.98 -5.29 -13.95
CA LYS A 54 3.24 -4.87 -13.32
C LYS A 54 2.93 -4.16 -12.02
N HIS A 55 3.50 -4.63 -10.92
CA HIS A 55 3.28 -4.10 -9.58
C HIS A 55 4.63 -3.93 -8.88
N GLU A 56 4.79 -2.81 -8.19
CA GLU A 56 5.95 -2.54 -7.35
C GLU A 56 5.58 -2.86 -5.89
N ARG A 57 6.46 -3.60 -5.19
CA ARG A 57 6.21 -4.01 -3.80
C ARG A 57 6.87 -3.03 -2.84
N ILE A 58 6.08 -2.48 -1.93
CA ILE A 58 6.57 -1.61 -0.84
C ILE A 58 6.42 -2.38 0.48
N GLU A 59 7.53 -2.62 1.18
CA GLU A 59 7.51 -3.22 2.51
C GLU A 59 7.67 -2.11 3.57
N ILE A 60 6.78 -2.11 4.56
CA ILE A 60 6.81 -1.17 5.68
C ILE A 60 6.95 -1.94 6.96
N SER A 61 8.05 -1.69 7.68
CA SER A 61 8.25 -2.17 9.04
C SER A 61 7.82 -1.07 10.00
N ALA A 62 6.70 -1.29 10.69
CA ALA A 62 6.33 -0.44 11.81
C ALA A 62 7.36 -0.65 12.94
N LYS A 63 8.02 0.44 13.37
CA LYS A 63 8.84 0.47 14.59
C LYS A 63 7.95 0.59 15.82
#